data_AF-A0A946UL09-F1
#
_entry.id   AF-A0A946UL09-F1
#
_cell.length_a   1.000
_cell.length_b   1.000
_cell.length_c   1.000
_cell.angle_alpha   90.00
_cell.angle_beta   90.00
_cell.angle_gamma   90.00
#
_symmetry.space_group_name_H-M   'P 1'
#
loop_
_entity.id
_entity.type
_entity.pdbx_description
1 polymer ?
#
loop_
_entity_poly.entity_id
_entity_poly.type
_entity_poly.pdbx_seq_one_letter_code
_entity_poly.pdbx_strand_id
1 'polypeptide(L)'
;TKRLQNTEEDSDLIDSVGNDVAGELLLLRAAIQRLESGVFEQCVKCTAQISDKRLDRYAYAMLCSDCVNHDGAESGEKEYQA
;
A
#
# COMPACT_ATOMS: atom_id res chain seq x y z
N THR A 1 -14.76 -41.08 -2.40
CA THR A 1 -14.80 -39.93 -3.32
C THR A 1 -15.15 -38.68 -2.52
N LYS A 2 -14.16 -38.02 -1.92
CA LYS A 2 -14.37 -36.76 -1.20
C LYS A 2 -14.08 -35.63 -2.19
N ARG A 3 -15.09 -35.19 -2.91
CA ARG A 3 -15.00 -34.00 -3.77
C ARG A 3 -16.16 -33.09 -3.39
N LEU A 4 -15.83 -31.80 -3.24
CA LEU A 4 -16.72 -30.67 -2.97
C LEU A 4 -17.06 -30.45 -1.48
N GLN A 5 -16.07 -30.04 -0.72
CA GLN A 5 -16.29 -29.01 0.31
C GLN A 5 -15.31 -27.88 -0.04
N ASN A 6 -15.83 -26.65 -0.08
CA ASN A 6 -15.22 -25.36 -0.48
C ASN A 6 -15.28 -24.99 -1.96
N THR A 7 -16.40 -24.39 -2.37
CA THR A 7 -16.47 -23.55 -3.58
C THR A 7 -16.71 -22.09 -3.24
N GLU A 8 -17.45 -21.81 -2.16
CA GLU A 8 -17.72 -20.42 -1.72
C GLU A 8 -16.55 -19.85 -0.92
N GLU A 9 -16.00 -20.57 0.06
CA GLU A 9 -14.78 -20.12 0.78
C GLU A 9 -13.59 -19.90 -0.18
N ASP A 10 -13.45 -20.76 -1.20
CA ASP A 10 -12.42 -20.60 -2.23
C ASP A 10 -12.69 -19.36 -3.11
N SER A 11 -13.96 -19.02 -3.39
CA SER A 11 -14.34 -17.81 -4.12
C SER A 11 -14.07 -16.54 -3.31
N ASP A 12 -14.44 -16.54 -2.02
CA ASP A 12 -14.22 -15.41 -1.12
C ASP A 12 -12.72 -15.10 -0.96
N LEU A 13 -11.89 -16.14 -0.90
CA LEU A 13 -10.44 -15.98 -0.90
C LEU A 13 -9.92 -15.36 -2.21
N ILE A 14 -10.42 -15.79 -3.36
CA ILE A 14 -10.04 -15.23 -4.67
C ILE A 14 -10.42 -13.75 -4.74
N ASP A 15 -11.63 -13.39 -4.28
CA ASP A 15 -12.11 -12.01 -4.29
C ASP A 15 -11.30 -11.13 -3.34
N SER A 16 -10.94 -11.65 -2.16
CA SER A 16 -10.06 -10.94 -1.21
C SER A 16 -8.70 -10.63 -1.83
N VAL A 17 -8.06 -11.61 -2.47
CA VAL A 17 -6.77 -11.42 -3.15
C VAL A 17 -6.92 -10.43 -4.30
N GLY A 18 -8.00 -10.54 -5.08
CA GLY A 18 -8.31 -9.60 -6.16
C GLY A 18 -8.41 -8.15 -5.68
N ASN A 19 -9.10 -7.93 -4.56
CA ASN A 19 -9.24 -6.61 -3.96
C ASN A 19 -7.94 -6.06 -3.39
N ASP A 20 -7.11 -6.89 -2.74
CA ASP A 20 -5.80 -6.46 -2.23
C ASP A 20 -4.89 -6.03 -3.39
N VAL A 21 -4.81 -6.81 -4.47
CA VAL A 21 -4.02 -6.46 -5.67
C VAL A 21 -4.55 -5.19 -6.35
N ALA A 22 -5.87 -5.04 -6.46
CA ALA A 22 -6.46 -3.82 -7.02
C ALA A 22 -6.10 -2.58 -6.19
N GLY A 23 -6.09 -2.69 -4.86
CA GLY A 23 -5.66 -1.64 -3.94
C GLY A 23 -4.20 -1.24 -4.16
N GLU A 24 -3.29 -2.21 -4.24
CA GLU A 24 -1.87 -1.96 -4.49
C GLU A 24 -1.61 -1.28 -5.84
N LEU A 25 -2.33 -1.69 -6.90
CA LEU A 25 -2.22 -1.05 -8.21
C LEU A 25 -2.65 0.42 -8.18
N LEU A 26 -3.65 0.77 -7.38
CA LEU A 26 -4.06 2.17 -7.20
C LEU A 26 -2.96 2.98 -6.51
N LEU A 27 -2.33 2.43 -5.46
CA LEU A 27 -1.21 3.07 -4.77
C LEU A 27 -0.02 3.29 -5.73
N LEU A 28 0.32 2.29 -6.55
CA LEU A 28 1.39 2.41 -7.52
C LEU A 28 1.09 3.46 -8.60
N ARG A 29 -0.16 3.52 -9.10
CA ARG A 29 -0.57 4.56 -10.06
C ARG A 29 -0.45 5.96 -9.46
N ALA A 30 -0.85 6.14 -8.20
CA ALA A 30 -0.71 7.41 -7.50
C ALA A 30 0.77 7.80 -7.31
N ALA A 31 1.64 6.83 -7.01
CA ALA A 31 3.08 7.03 -6.93
C ALA A 31 3.67 7.55 -8.25
N ILE A 32 3.30 6.93 -9.38
CA ILE A 32 3.73 7.35 -10.72
C ILE A 32 3.27 8.78 -11.03
N GLN A 33 2.00 9.12 -10.74
CA GLN A 33 1.50 10.48 -10.95
C GLN A 33 2.27 11.53 -10.14
N ARG A 34 2.70 11.18 -8.93
CA ARG A 34 3.53 12.07 -8.10
C ARG A 34 4.95 12.22 -8.64
N LEU A 35 5.51 11.14 -9.19
CA LEU A 35 6.80 11.17 -9.88
C LEU A 35 6.75 12.11 -11.08
N GLU A 36 5.73 11.97 -11.92
CA GLU A 36 5.52 12.82 -13.10
C GLU A 36 5.30 14.29 -12.74
N SER A 37 4.67 14.58 -11.61
CA SER A 37 4.47 15.95 -11.11
C SER A 37 5.63 16.50 -10.27
N GLY A 38 6.68 15.71 -10.04
CA GLY A 38 7.88 16.15 -9.31
C GLY A 38 7.71 16.24 -7.79
N VAL A 39 6.66 15.65 -7.22
CA VAL A 39 6.36 15.67 -5.76
C VAL A 39 6.43 14.28 -5.12
N PHE A 40 7.01 13.30 -5.82
CA PHE A 40 7.13 11.92 -5.35
C PHE A 40 7.76 11.80 -3.96
N GLU A 41 8.84 12.53 -3.73
CA GLU A 41 9.59 12.48 -2.47
C GLU A 41 8.99 13.35 -1.36
N GLN A 42 7.82 13.98 -1.56
CA GLN A 42 7.24 14.90 -0.58
C GLN A 42 6.12 14.22 0.21
N CYS A 43 6.17 14.33 1.54
CA CYS A 43 5.10 13.87 2.41
C CYS A 43 3.80 14.62 2.12
N VAL A 44 2.70 13.90 1.87
CA VAL A 44 1.40 14.54 1.55
C VAL A 44 0.81 15.32 2.72
N LYS A 45 1.26 15.03 3.94
CA LYS A 45 0.74 15.65 5.16
C LYS A 45 1.55 16.87 5.60
N CYS A 46 2.88 16.75 5.64
CA CYS A 46 3.75 17.79 6.20
C CYS A 46 4.73 18.39 5.20
N THR A 47 4.68 17.98 3.93
CA THR A 47 5.57 18.40 2.82
C THR A 47 7.07 18.16 3.02
N ALA A 48 7.47 17.56 4.15
CA ALA A 48 8.84 17.13 4.39
C ALA A 48 9.26 16.03 3.41
N GLN A 49 10.56 15.91 3.18
CA GLN A 49 11.12 14.88 2.31
C GLN A 49 10.95 13.49 2.92
N ILE A 50 10.51 12.53 2.11
CA ILE A 50 10.46 11.11 2.43
C ILE A 50 11.86 10.55 2.19
N SER A 51 12.43 9.85 3.17
CA SER A 51 13.78 9.32 3.05
C SER A 51 13.90 8.25 1.96
N ASP A 52 15.03 8.23 1.23
CA ASP A 52 15.35 7.20 0.23
C ASP A 52 15.14 5.77 0.75
N LYS A 53 15.63 5.47 1.96
CA LYS A 53 15.45 4.14 2.60
C LYS A 53 13.99 3.69 2.69
N ARG A 54 13.07 4.64 2.81
CA ARG A 54 11.64 4.39 2.90
C ARG A 54 11.02 4.21 1.51
N LEU A 55 11.47 4.98 0.52
CA LEU A 55 11.06 4.81 -0.88
C LEU A 55 11.60 3.50 -1.47
N ASP A 56 12.83 3.11 -1.11
CA ASP A 56 13.42 1.82 -1.48
C ASP A 56 12.62 0.63 -0.91
N ARG A 57 12.09 0.78 0.30
CA ARG A 57 11.29 -0.27 0.95
C ARG A 57 9.83 -0.27 0.48
N TYR A 58 9.27 0.91 0.27
CA TYR A 58 7.87 1.13 -0.09
C TYR A 58 7.80 2.16 -1.21
N ALA A 59 7.86 1.69 -2.45
CA ALA A 59 7.90 2.55 -3.65
C ALA A 59 6.65 3.43 -3.85
N TYR A 60 5.58 3.19 -3.10
CA TYR A 60 4.36 3.99 -3.07
C TYR A 60 4.19 4.83 -1.79
N ALA A 61 5.24 4.96 -0.97
CA ALA A 61 5.15 5.70 0.29
C ALA A 61 4.69 7.14 0.09
N MET A 62 3.63 7.53 0.81
CA MET A 62 3.06 8.89 0.72
C MET A 62 3.37 9.78 1.92
N LEU A 63 3.79 9.17 3.03
CA LEU A 63 4.07 9.84 4.30
C LEU A 63 5.54 9.66 4.68
N CYS A 64 6.10 10.63 5.39
CA CYS A 64 7.38 10.46 6.08
C CYS A 64 7.21 9.60 7.33
N SER A 65 8.33 9.06 7.85
CA SER A 65 8.32 8.22 9.05
C SER A 65 7.71 8.91 10.26
N ASP A 66 7.91 10.23 10.41
CA ASP A 66 7.34 10.97 11.53
C ASP A 66 5.81 11.02 11.43
N CYS A 67 5.26 11.36 10.25
CA CYS A 67 3.82 11.39 10.06
C CYS A 67 3.19 10.02 10.33
N VAL A 68 3.83 8.95 9.88
CA VAL A 68 3.38 7.58 10.13
C VAL A 68 3.32 7.25 11.62
N ASN A 69 4.38 7.55 12.35
CA ASN A 69 4.45 7.32 13.78
C ASN A 69 3.44 8.18 14.56
N HIS A 70 3.11 9.37 14.04
CA HIS A 70 2.12 10.28 14.64
C HIS A 70 0.67 9.99 14.24
N ASP A 71 0.44 9.42 13.05
CA ASP A 71 -0.89 9.18 12.48
C ASP A 71 -1.52 7.86 12.94
N GLY A 72 -0.82 7.07 13.75
CA GLY A 72 -1.41 5.95 14.48
C GLY A 72 -2.47 5.18 13.70
N ALA A 73 -2.04 4.39 12.70
CA ALA A 73 -2.71 3.17 12.27
C ALA A 73 -3.93 3.20 11.32
N GLU A 74 -4.17 4.20 10.44
CA GLU A 74 -5.31 4.11 9.50
C GLU A 74 -5.05 4.37 8.00
N SER A 75 -3.80 4.48 7.52
CA SER A 75 -3.57 4.63 6.07
C SER A 75 -2.45 3.75 5.50
N GLY A 76 -2.84 2.57 5.01
CA GLY A 76 -2.15 1.84 3.94
C GLY A 76 -0.84 1.12 4.31
N GLU A 77 -0.37 1.25 5.54
CA GLU A 77 0.73 0.42 6.05
C GLU A 77 0.17 -0.87 6.62
N LYS A 78 -0.30 -1.78 5.75
CA LYS A 78 -0.21 -3.18 6.13
C LYS A 78 1.28 -3.49 6.16
N GLU A 79 1.92 -3.24 7.30
CA GLU A 79 3.20 -3.84 7.66
C GLU A 79 3.03 -5.35 7.43
N TYR A 80 3.50 -5.84 6.30
CA TYR A 80 3.80 -7.25 6.16
C TYR A 80 5.02 -7.50 7.04
N GLN A 81 4.76 -7.68 8.33
CA GLN A 81 5.77 -8.12 9.29
C GLN A 81 6.24 -9.50 8.83
N ALA A 82 7.55 -9.60 8.61
CA ALA A 82 8.26 -10.79 8.18
C ALA A 82 8.17 -11.94 9.19
#